data_AF-A0A7V8AKQ1-F1
#
_entry.id   AF-A0A7V8AKQ1-F1
#
_cell.length_a   1.000
_cell.length_b   1.000
_cell.length_c   1.000
_cell.angle_alpha   90.00
_cell.angle_beta   90.00
_cell.angle_gamma   90.00
#
_symmetry.space_group_name_H-M   'P 1'
#
loop_
_entity.id
_entity.type
_entity.pdbx_description
1 polymer ?
#
loop_
_entity_poly.entity_id
_entity_poly.type
_entity_poly.pdbx_seq_one_letter_code
_entity_poly.pdbx_strand_id
1 'polypeptide(L)'
;MLPQFDTAFFPSQLFWLAICFGMLYFLAARLVLPRIAEVLSERQRRIDDDLERASQLKAQMEIAIQAYERALANARREAHVVLQQSQDELTNLIQSYNQQLTERLAREIKRGEARIAAAKQVALGQVKEIAAEVAKTAVERLVGLALEVSRYHDAVAVVVKERM
;
A
#
# COMPACT_ATOMS: atom_id res chain seq x y z
N MET A 1 -89.53 29.79 -60.68
CA MET A 1 -88.70 29.01 -59.74
C MET A 1 -87.27 29.08 -60.24
N LEU A 2 -86.30 29.31 -59.36
CA LEU A 2 -84.90 29.43 -59.76
C LEU A 2 -84.47 28.09 -60.41
N PRO A 3 -83.98 28.07 -61.66
CA PRO A 3 -83.67 26.84 -62.41
C PRO A 3 -82.56 25.98 -61.77
N GLN A 4 -81.90 26.49 -60.74
CA GLN A 4 -80.89 25.84 -59.90
C GLN A 4 -81.47 24.86 -58.86
N PHE A 5 -82.79 24.77 -58.70
CA PHE A 5 -83.46 23.77 -57.86
C PHE A 5 -84.27 22.74 -58.69
N ASP A 6 -83.89 22.54 -59.95
CA ASP A 6 -84.49 21.49 -60.77
C ASP A 6 -83.91 20.12 -60.39
N THR A 7 -84.71 19.34 -59.65
CA THR A 7 -84.35 18.00 -59.14
C THR A 7 -84.03 16.97 -60.22
N ALA A 8 -84.34 17.25 -61.49
CA ALA A 8 -84.06 16.36 -62.61
C ALA A 8 -82.55 16.09 -62.84
N PHE A 9 -81.67 17.02 -62.46
CA PHE A 9 -80.22 16.88 -62.65
C PHE A 9 -79.47 16.29 -61.44
N PHE A 10 -80.10 16.21 -60.27
CA PHE A 10 -79.49 15.71 -59.03
C PHE A 10 -78.95 14.27 -59.14
N PRO A 11 -79.64 13.31 -59.80
CA PRO A 11 -79.12 11.94 -59.93
C PRO A 11 -77.80 11.87 -60.71
N SER A 12 -77.68 12.64 -61.80
CA SER A 12 -76.45 12.68 -62.61
C SER A 12 -75.29 13.31 -61.85
N GLN A 13 -75.55 14.41 -61.12
CA GLN A 13 -74.55 15.06 -60.28
C GLN A 13 -74.05 14.14 -59.16
N LEU A 14 -74.95 13.38 -58.52
CA LEU A 14 -74.58 12.40 -57.48
C LEU A 14 -73.79 11.23 -58.06
N PHE A 15 -74.13 10.76 -59.27
CA PHE A 15 -73.38 9.71 -59.96
C PHE A 15 -71.93 10.14 -60.25
N TRP A 16 -71.72 11.32 -60.82
CA TRP A 16 -70.36 11.82 -61.07
C TRP A 16 -69.64 12.20 -59.76
N LEU A 17 -70.35 12.70 -58.75
CA LEU A 17 -69.75 12.92 -57.44
C LEU A 17 -69.22 11.60 -56.85
N ALA A 18 -69.99 10.50 -56.93
CA ALA A 18 -69.58 9.20 -56.44
C ALA A 18 -68.35 8.64 -57.20
N ILE A 19 -68.31 8.79 -58.53
CA ILE A 19 -67.16 8.32 -59.32
C ILE A 19 -65.91 9.17 -59.04
N CYS A 20 -66.01 10.50 -59.05
CA CYS A 20 -64.89 11.39 -58.74
C CYS A 20 -64.37 11.17 -57.31
N PHE A 21 -65.29 11.09 -56.34
CA PHE A 21 -64.93 10.84 -54.95
C PHE A 21 -64.33 9.45 -54.76
N GLY A 22 -64.88 8.42 -55.40
CA GLY A 22 -64.33 7.06 -55.36
C GLY A 22 -62.93 6.98 -55.98
N MET A 23 -62.71 7.65 -57.12
CA MET A 23 -61.39 7.73 -57.76
C MET A 23 -60.38 8.46 -56.86
N LEU A 24 -60.76 9.62 -56.30
CA LEU A 24 -59.92 10.36 -55.36
C LEU A 24 -59.62 9.54 -54.10
N TYR A 25 -60.61 8.87 -53.54
CA TYR A 25 -60.47 8.02 -52.36
C TYR A 25 -59.52 6.85 -52.64
N PHE A 26 -59.66 6.18 -53.77
CA PHE A 26 -58.77 5.10 -54.17
C PHE A 26 -57.32 5.60 -54.33
N LEU A 27 -57.13 6.77 -54.95
CA LEU A 27 -55.82 7.38 -55.10
C LEU A 27 -55.21 7.75 -53.74
N ALA A 28 -55.98 8.37 -52.84
CA ALA A 28 -55.55 8.70 -51.48
C ALA A 28 -55.23 7.44 -50.66
N ALA A 29 -56.07 6.40 -50.75
CA ALA A 29 -55.86 5.12 -50.09
C ALA A 29 -54.59 4.42 -50.55
N ARG A 30 -54.25 4.54 -51.84
CA ARG A 30 -53.08 3.89 -52.40
C ARG A 30 -51.79 4.70 -52.30
N LEU A 31 -51.85 6.04 -52.12
CA LEU A 31 -50.65 6.91 -52.12
C LEU A 31 -50.39 7.59 -50.77
N VAL A 32 -51.43 8.09 -50.10
CA VAL A 32 -51.27 8.89 -48.88
C VAL A 32 -51.10 7.99 -47.65
N LEU A 33 -51.95 6.98 -47.53
CA LEU A 33 -51.89 5.99 -46.45
C LEU A 33 -50.54 5.24 -46.34
N PRO A 34 -49.94 4.70 -47.42
CA PRO A 34 -48.65 4.04 -47.31
C PRO A 34 -47.53 5.00 -46.90
N ARG A 35 -47.51 6.26 -47.40
CA ARG A 35 -46.52 7.25 -46.99
C ARG A 35 -46.58 7.58 -45.50
N ILE A 36 -47.78 7.68 -44.92
CA ILE A 36 -47.96 7.91 -43.49
C ILE A 36 -47.51 6.69 -42.69
N ALA A 37 -47.86 5.49 -43.15
CA ALA A 37 -47.43 4.24 -42.53
C ALA A 37 -45.90 4.07 -42.54
N GLU A 38 -45.24 4.42 -43.65
CA GLU A 38 -43.78 4.42 -43.77
C GLU A 38 -43.14 5.33 -42.72
N VAL A 39 -43.57 6.60 -42.62
CA VAL A 39 -43.03 7.55 -41.64
C VAL A 39 -43.23 7.08 -40.20
N LEU A 40 -44.40 6.52 -39.89
CA LEU A 40 -44.69 5.99 -38.55
C LEU A 40 -43.81 4.77 -38.25
N SER A 41 -43.64 3.88 -39.21
CA SER A 41 -42.79 2.68 -39.08
C SER A 41 -41.32 3.05 -38.90
N GLU A 42 -40.82 4.06 -39.61
CA GLU A 42 -39.44 4.51 -39.45
C GLU A 42 -39.22 5.15 -38.09
N ARG A 43 -40.18 5.96 -37.60
CA ARG A 43 -40.10 6.51 -36.24
C ARG A 43 -40.12 5.41 -35.19
N GLN A 44 -41.03 4.44 -35.32
CA GLN A 44 -41.10 3.31 -34.38
C GLN A 44 -39.78 2.54 -34.37
N ARG A 45 -39.25 2.22 -35.55
CA ARG A 45 -37.97 1.53 -35.68
C ARG A 45 -36.82 2.29 -35.03
N ARG A 46 -36.73 3.62 -35.24
CA ARG A 46 -35.70 4.44 -34.59
C ARG A 46 -35.82 4.42 -33.08
N ILE A 47 -37.04 4.51 -32.55
CA ILE A 47 -37.29 4.45 -31.10
C ILE A 47 -36.87 3.08 -30.55
N ASP A 48 -37.24 2.00 -31.23
CA ASP A 48 -36.90 0.64 -30.81
C ASP A 48 -35.38 0.42 -30.84
N ASP A 49 -34.71 0.86 -31.92
CA ASP A 49 -33.25 0.80 -32.05
C ASP A 49 -32.55 1.60 -30.94
N ASP A 50 -33.06 2.81 -30.60
CA ASP A 50 -32.48 3.66 -29.56
C ASP A 50 -32.71 3.08 -28.16
N LEU A 51 -33.88 2.50 -27.90
CA LEU A 51 -34.18 1.78 -26.66
C LEU A 51 -33.30 0.54 -26.50
N GLU A 52 -33.10 -0.23 -27.57
CA GLU A 52 -32.22 -1.39 -27.55
C GLU A 52 -30.78 -0.96 -27.25
N ARG A 53 -30.25 0.05 -27.94
CA ARG A 53 -28.91 0.60 -27.66
C ARG A 53 -28.79 1.10 -26.22
N ALA A 54 -29.78 1.82 -25.71
CA ALA A 54 -29.78 2.30 -24.33
C ALA A 54 -29.75 1.13 -23.33
N SER A 55 -30.51 0.06 -23.59
CA SER A 55 -30.51 -1.15 -22.76
C SER A 55 -29.16 -1.87 -22.78
N GLN A 56 -28.54 -1.99 -23.96
CA GLN A 56 -27.22 -2.61 -24.12
C GLN A 56 -26.14 -1.79 -23.42
N LEU A 57 -26.15 -0.46 -23.57
CA LEU A 57 -25.23 0.43 -22.88
C LEU A 57 -25.40 0.35 -21.37
N LYS A 58 -26.64 0.29 -20.87
CA LYS A 58 -26.91 0.09 -19.44
C LYS A 58 -26.33 -1.24 -18.94
N ALA A 59 -26.52 -2.33 -19.67
CA ALA A 59 -25.95 -3.62 -19.31
C ALA A 59 -24.41 -3.61 -19.32
N GLN A 60 -23.78 -2.96 -20.31
CA GLN A 60 -22.33 -2.80 -20.36
C GLN A 60 -21.79 -1.96 -19.22
N MET A 61 -22.48 -0.86 -18.87
CA MET A 61 -22.12 -0.03 -17.71
C MET A 61 -22.19 -0.82 -16.42
N GLU A 62 -23.24 -1.62 -16.21
CA GLU A 62 -23.37 -2.46 -15.02
C GLU A 62 -22.21 -3.46 -14.90
N ILE A 63 -21.83 -4.11 -16.00
CA ILE A 63 -20.67 -5.01 -16.04
C ILE A 63 -19.37 -4.24 -15.71
N ALA A 64 -19.19 -3.05 -16.29
CA ALA A 64 -18.02 -2.21 -16.07
C ALA A 64 -17.92 -1.74 -14.60
N ILE A 65 -19.05 -1.35 -13.98
CA ILE A 65 -19.13 -0.96 -12.58
C ILE A 65 -18.73 -2.15 -11.70
N GLN A 66 -19.30 -3.34 -11.94
CA GLN A 66 -18.95 -4.53 -11.17
C GLN A 66 -17.48 -4.91 -11.32
N ALA A 67 -16.92 -4.80 -12.52
CA ALA A 67 -15.49 -5.04 -12.76
C ALA A 67 -14.62 -4.01 -12.02
N TYR A 68 -14.99 -2.74 -12.06
CA TYR A 68 -14.30 -1.66 -11.37
C TYR A 68 -14.34 -1.83 -9.84
N GLU A 69 -15.50 -2.13 -9.27
CA GLU A 69 -15.66 -2.38 -7.84
C GLU A 69 -14.83 -3.59 -7.38
N ARG A 70 -14.81 -4.67 -8.17
CA ARG A 70 -13.95 -5.84 -7.92
C ARG A 70 -12.47 -5.47 -7.96
N ALA A 71 -12.05 -4.70 -8.97
CA ALA A 71 -10.67 -4.24 -9.09
C ALA A 71 -10.27 -3.37 -7.90
N LEU A 72 -11.13 -2.46 -7.47
CA LEU A 72 -10.90 -1.60 -6.30
C LEU A 72 -10.81 -2.42 -4.99
N ALA A 73 -11.70 -3.40 -4.81
CA ALA A 73 -11.66 -4.30 -3.66
C ALA A 73 -10.39 -5.16 -3.66
N ASN A 74 -9.95 -5.65 -4.82
CA ASN A 74 -8.70 -6.40 -4.95
C ASN A 74 -7.49 -5.52 -4.62
N ALA A 75 -7.40 -4.34 -5.20
CA ALA A 75 -6.30 -3.40 -4.94
C ALA A 75 -6.20 -3.01 -3.46
N ARG A 76 -7.35 -2.78 -2.79
CA ARG A 76 -7.38 -2.51 -1.34
C ARG A 76 -6.88 -3.71 -0.53
N ARG A 77 -7.32 -4.93 -0.87
CA ARG A 77 -6.85 -6.16 -0.21
C ARG A 77 -5.35 -6.35 -0.39
N GLU A 78 -4.84 -6.18 -1.61
CA GLU A 78 -3.42 -6.30 -1.91
C GLU A 78 -2.59 -5.26 -1.16
N ALA A 79 -3.04 -4.00 -1.13
CA ALA A 79 -2.38 -2.96 -0.34
C ALA A 79 -2.31 -3.32 1.15
N HIS A 80 -3.39 -3.86 1.73
CA HIS A 80 -3.38 -4.33 3.12
C HIS A 80 -2.41 -5.49 3.35
N VAL A 81 -2.35 -6.45 2.42
CA VAL A 81 -1.41 -7.58 2.49
C VAL A 81 0.03 -7.08 2.43
N VAL A 82 0.36 -6.19 1.50
CA VAL A 82 1.70 -5.60 1.39
C VAL A 82 2.06 -4.83 2.65
N LEU A 83 1.14 -4.04 3.21
CA LEU A 83 1.38 -3.31 4.46
C LEU A 83 1.62 -4.24 5.65
N GLN A 84 0.92 -5.38 5.72
CA GLN A 84 1.15 -6.38 6.77
C GLN A 84 2.50 -7.07 6.59
N GLN A 85 2.81 -7.52 5.37
CA GLN A 85 4.10 -8.14 5.04
C GLN A 85 5.27 -7.21 5.37
N SER A 86 5.21 -5.94 4.97
CA SER A 86 6.25 -4.97 5.27
C SER A 86 6.41 -4.71 6.78
N GLN A 87 5.31 -4.71 7.55
CA GLN A 87 5.39 -4.57 9.02
C GLN A 87 6.04 -5.79 9.66
N ASP A 88 5.67 -7.00 9.22
CA ASP A 88 6.25 -8.24 9.72
C ASP A 88 7.74 -8.33 9.38
N GLU A 89 8.12 -8.01 8.14
CA GLU A 89 9.52 -7.93 7.71
C GLU A 89 10.32 -6.92 8.52
N LEU A 90 9.77 -5.71 8.71
CA LEU A 90 10.43 -4.67 9.49
C LEU A 90 10.61 -5.09 10.96
N THR A 91 9.61 -5.75 11.53
CA THR A 91 9.65 -6.24 12.92
C THR A 91 10.74 -7.30 13.08
N ASN A 92 10.80 -8.26 12.14
CA ASN A 92 11.84 -9.29 12.11
C ASN A 92 13.24 -8.68 11.92
N LEU A 93 13.37 -7.68 11.04
CA LEU A 93 14.63 -6.98 10.81
C LEU A 93 15.10 -6.25 12.07
N ILE A 94 14.21 -5.52 12.72
CA ILE A 94 14.51 -4.80 13.97
C ILE A 94 14.90 -5.79 15.07
N GLN A 95 14.18 -6.91 15.20
CA GLN A 95 14.51 -7.94 16.19
C GLN A 95 15.90 -8.54 15.94
N SER A 96 16.21 -8.90 14.69
CA SER A 96 17.53 -9.43 14.31
C SER A 96 18.65 -8.40 14.58
N TYR A 97 18.43 -7.14 14.20
CA TYR A 97 19.40 -6.08 14.42
C TYR A 97 19.64 -5.82 15.92
N ASN A 98 18.58 -5.81 16.73
CA ASN A 98 18.70 -5.67 18.17
C ASN A 98 19.46 -6.85 18.79
N GLN A 99 19.17 -8.09 18.40
CA GLN A 99 19.92 -9.26 18.87
C GLN A 99 21.42 -9.15 18.54
N GLN A 100 21.76 -8.84 17.29
CA GLN A 100 23.14 -8.66 16.86
C GLN A 100 23.84 -7.52 17.61
N LEU A 101 23.13 -6.40 17.83
CA LEU A 101 23.65 -5.25 18.58
C LEU A 101 23.90 -5.61 20.04
N THR A 102 22.94 -6.27 20.71
CA THR A 102 23.08 -6.73 22.09
C THR A 102 24.26 -7.68 22.25
N GLU A 103 24.43 -8.64 21.34
CA GLU A 103 25.58 -9.54 21.36
C GLU A 103 26.91 -8.79 21.16
N ARG A 104 26.95 -7.84 20.22
CA ARG A 104 28.14 -7.04 19.96
C ARG A 104 28.50 -6.20 21.18
N LEU A 105 27.52 -5.55 21.79
CA LEU A 105 27.71 -4.76 23.01
C LEU A 105 28.20 -5.64 24.17
N ALA A 106 27.62 -6.83 24.37
CA ALA A 106 28.08 -7.76 25.38
C ALA A 106 29.55 -8.19 25.17
N ARG A 107 29.96 -8.43 23.92
CA ARG A 107 31.36 -8.74 23.58
C ARG A 107 32.30 -7.56 23.87
N GLU A 108 31.90 -6.34 23.50
CA GLU A 108 32.70 -5.14 23.75
C GLU A 108 32.83 -4.83 25.25
N ILE A 109 31.74 -4.98 26.02
CA ILE A 109 31.77 -4.84 27.48
C ILE A 109 32.76 -5.85 28.09
N LYS A 110 32.65 -7.13 27.73
CA LYS A 110 33.55 -8.18 28.24
C LYS A 110 35.02 -7.92 27.88
N ARG A 111 35.30 -7.40 26.68
CA ARG A 111 36.65 -6.97 26.28
C ARG A 111 37.15 -5.79 27.11
N GLY A 112 36.28 -4.82 27.37
CA GLY A 112 36.56 -3.67 28.24
C GLY A 112 36.91 -4.10 29.66
N GLU A 113 36.08 -4.97 30.26
CA GLU A 113 36.31 -5.55 31.60
C GLU A 113 37.65 -6.29 31.67
N ALA A 114 37.97 -7.11 30.67
CA ALA A 114 39.24 -7.81 30.60
C ALA A 114 40.45 -6.86 30.53
N ARG A 115 40.34 -5.77 29.75
CA ARG A 115 41.38 -4.73 29.67
C ARG A 115 41.55 -4.00 31.00
N ILE A 116 40.46 -3.65 31.67
CA ILE A 116 40.48 -3.01 32.99
C ILE A 116 41.13 -3.94 34.02
N ALA A 117 40.76 -5.22 34.03
CA ALA A 117 41.35 -6.21 34.93
C ALA A 117 42.86 -6.37 34.69
N ALA A 118 43.29 -6.45 33.43
CA ALA A 118 44.71 -6.51 33.07
C ALA A 118 45.47 -5.25 33.50
N ALA A 119 44.93 -4.07 33.23
CA ALA A 119 45.52 -2.80 33.65
C ALA A 119 45.65 -2.70 35.18
N LYS A 120 44.63 -3.18 35.92
CA LYS A 120 44.67 -3.26 37.39
C LYS A 120 45.80 -4.17 37.88
N GLN A 121 45.99 -5.34 37.27
CA GLN A 121 47.09 -6.24 37.63
C GLN A 121 48.46 -5.62 37.38
N VAL A 122 48.65 -4.95 36.23
CA VAL A 122 49.89 -4.22 35.92
C VAL A 122 50.15 -3.11 36.93
N ALA A 123 49.16 -2.28 37.23
CA ALA A 123 49.29 -1.19 38.21
C ALA A 123 49.62 -1.72 39.61
N LEU A 124 48.97 -2.80 40.06
CA LEU A 124 49.29 -3.44 41.34
C LEU A 124 50.71 -4.01 41.37
N GLY A 125 51.20 -4.55 40.25
CA GLY A 125 52.59 -4.99 40.09
C GLY A 125 53.58 -3.84 40.25
N GLN A 126 53.33 -2.72 39.54
CA GLN A 126 54.16 -1.52 39.63
C GLN A 126 54.18 -0.93 41.04
N VAL A 127 53.04 -0.93 41.75
CA VAL A 127 52.98 -0.48 43.16
C VAL A 127 53.85 -1.36 44.05
N LYS A 128 53.89 -2.69 43.83
CA LYS A 128 54.76 -3.60 44.60
C LYS A 128 56.25 -3.34 44.32
N GLU A 129 56.63 -3.10 43.07
CA GLU A 129 58.01 -2.76 42.70
C GLU A 129 58.45 -1.45 43.34
N ILE A 130 57.64 -0.39 43.22
CA ILE A 130 57.93 0.91 43.83
C ILE A 130 58.02 0.78 45.36
N ALA A 131 57.12 0.01 45.99
CA ALA A 131 57.16 -0.21 47.43
C ALA A 131 58.44 -0.96 47.87
N ALA A 132 58.88 -1.97 47.10
CA ALA A 132 60.12 -2.71 47.38
C ALA A 132 61.37 -1.81 47.22
N GLU A 133 61.41 -0.96 46.20
CA GLU A 133 62.50 -0.02 45.96
C GLU A 133 62.58 1.07 47.04
N VAL A 134 61.44 1.62 47.46
CA VAL A 134 61.36 2.58 48.57
C VAL A 134 61.78 1.92 49.89
N ALA A 135 61.32 0.70 50.17
CA ALA A 135 61.69 -0.04 51.37
C ALA A 135 63.20 -0.33 51.41
N LYS A 136 63.80 -0.75 50.28
CA LYS A 136 65.25 -0.94 50.15
C LYS A 136 66.01 0.36 50.45
N THR A 137 65.60 1.46 49.81
CA THR A 137 66.24 2.77 50.00
C THR A 137 66.13 3.26 51.46
N ALA A 138 64.98 3.02 52.11
CA ALA A 138 64.78 3.37 53.51
C ALA A 138 65.67 2.56 54.46
N VAL A 139 65.82 1.24 54.24
CA VAL A 139 66.68 0.36 55.05
C VAL A 139 68.16 0.68 54.85
N GLU A 140 68.59 0.94 53.61
CA GLU A 140 69.97 1.36 53.31
C GLU A 140 70.32 2.67 54.04
N ARG A 141 69.40 3.65 54.09
CA ARG A 141 69.61 4.92 54.80
C ARG A 141 69.58 4.81 56.32
N LEU A 142 68.77 3.91 56.88
CA LEU A 142 68.56 3.81 58.33
C LEU A 142 69.54 2.85 59.03
N VAL A 143 69.94 1.77 58.35
CA VAL A 143 70.66 0.65 58.99
C VAL A 143 72.09 0.48 58.42
N GLY A 144 72.39 1.07 57.26
CA GLY A 144 73.74 1.05 56.66
C GLY A 144 74.24 -0.32 56.20
N LEU A 145 73.38 -1.35 56.19
CA LEU A 145 73.68 -2.71 55.75
C LEU A 145 72.97 -3.00 54.42
N ALA A 146 73.74 -3.30 53.38
CA ALA A 146 73.22 -3.73 52.08
C ALA A 146 72.81 -5.20 52.14
N LEU A 147 71.52 -5.49 52.32
CA LEU A 147 70.96 -6.83 52.15
C LEU A 147 70.72 -7.14 50.67
N GLU A 148 70.72 -8.43 50.31
CA GLU A 148 70.36 -8.88 48.96
C GLU A 148 68.93 -8.45 48.55
N VAL A 149 68.79 -8.02 47.29
CA VAL A 149 67.54 -7.53 46.69
C VAL A 149 66.39 -8.53 46.81
N SER A 150 66.69 -9.84 46.81
CA SER A 150 65.68 -10.91 46.95
C SER A 150 64.91 -10.86 48.27
N ARG A 151 65.56 -10.52 49.40
CA ARG A 151 64.90 -10.51 50.73
C ARG A 151 63.89 -9.38 50.89
N TYR A 152 64.08 -8.27 50.19
CA TYR A 152 63.15 -7.13 50.25
C TYR A 152 61.86 -7.43 49.50
N HIS A 153 61.94 -8.07 48.33
CA HIS A 153 60.77 -8.52 47.59
C HIS A 153 59.93 -9.52 48.39
N ASP A 154 60.56 -10.49 49.06
CA ASP A 154 59.86 -11.46 49.90
C ASP A 154 59.18 -10.80 51.11
N ALA A 155 59.84 -9.86 51.78
CA ALA A 155 59.26 -9.15 52.93
C ALA A 155 58.06 -8.27 52.54
N VAL A 156 58.15 -7.52 51.43
CA VAL A 156 57.02 -6.73 50.91
C VAL A 156 55.89 -7.66 50.44
N ALA A 157 56.21 -8.80 49.83
CA ALA A 157 55.21 -9.77 49.41
C ALA A 157 54.39 -10.35 50.57
N VAL A 158 55.02 -10.63 51.73
CA VAL A 158 54.33 -11.11 52.94
C VAL A 158 53.35 -10.06 53.47
N VAL A 159 53.78 -8.80 53.61
CA VAL A 159 52.93 -7.71 54.16
C VAL A 159 51.76 -7.38 53.23
N VAL A 160 51.97 -7.41 51.91
CA VAL A 160 50.88 -7.19 50.95
C VAL A 160 49.86 -8.34 50.97
N LYS A 161 50.28 -9.57 51.32
CA LYS A 161 49.40 -10.74 51.44
C LYS A 161 48.54 -10.72 52.70
N GLU A 162 48.98 -10.06 53.77
CA GLU A 162 48.21 -9.90 55.03
C GLU A 162 47.17 -8.77 54.96
N ARG A 163 47.29 -7.83 54.01
CA ARG A 163 46.40 -6.66 53.88
C ARG A 163 45.36 -6.73 52.74
N MET A 164 45.46 -7.73 51.84
CA MET A 164 44.42 -8.03 50.84
C MET A 164 43.48 -9.11 51.37
#